data_AF-A0A2C9LV31-F1
#
_entry.id   AF-A0A2C9LV31-F1
#
_cell.length_a   1.000
_cell.length_b   1.000
_cell.length_c   1.000
_cell.angle_alpha   90.00
_cell.angle_beta   90.00
_cell.angle_gamma   90.00
#
_symmetry.space_group_name_H-M   'P 1'
#
loop_
_entity.id
_entity.type
_entity.pdbx_description
1 polymer ?
#
loop_
_entity_poly.entity_id
_entity_poly.type
_entity_poly.pdbx_seq_one_letter_code
_entity_poly.pdbx_strand_id
1 'polypeptide(L)'
;MAQTWADNLAETNTFQHSPQDHRKGAGENLAGHNELINGEGLVQMWSRDQRHSMFGERQGIAHVTYDLCKAWTHMGLGRSRERGSNGMYIYVANYLPGNDWMTSL
;
A
#
# COMPACT_ATOMS: atom_id res chain seq x y z
N MET A 1 11.02 -0.63 6.62
CA MET A 1 10.64 -1.05 5.26
C MET A 1 9.49 -0.17 4.78
N ALA A 2 8.30 -0.32 5.38
CA ALA A 2 7.10 0.42 4.98
C ALA A 2 7.28 1.95 4.98
N GLN A 3 7.71 2.53 6.11
CA GLN A 3 7.91 3.99 6.19
C GLN A 3 8.93 4.49 5.15
N THR A 4 10.09 3.84 5.08
CA THR A 4 11.14 4.17 4.11
C THR A 4 10.62 4.15 2.66
N TRP A 5 9.75 3.19 2.32
CA TRP A 5 9.18 3.14 0.98
C TRP A 5 8.10 4.20 0.76
N ALA A 6 7.28 4.49 1.77
CA ALA A 6 6.30 5.58 1.70
C ALA A 6 6.99 6.92 1.41
N ASP A 7 8.11 7.18 2.09
CA ASP A 7 8.92 8.39 1.87
C ASP A 7 9.50 8.42 0.45
N ASN A 8 10.05 7.30 -0.03
CA ASN A 8 10.55 7.19 -1.40
C ASN A 8 9.46 7.45 -2.46
N LEU A 9 8.26 6.91 -2.28
CA LEU A 9 7.13 7.12 -3.20
C LEU A 9 6.70 8.59 -3.23
N ALA A 10 6.58 9.21 -2.04
CA ALA A 10 6.22 10.62 -1.93
C ALA A 10 7.29 11.57 -2.47
N GLU A 11 8.57 11.23 -2.33
CA GLU A 11 9.69 12.02 -2.85
C GLU A 11 9.82 11.92 -4.37
N THR A 12 9.65 10.71 -4.92
CA THR A 12 9.82 10.46 -6.36
C THR A 12 8.53 10.66 -7.17
N ASN A 13 7.40 10.94 -6.50
CA ASN A 13 6.07 11.04 -7.12
C ASN A 13 5.72 9.80 -7.96
N THR A 14 6.08 8.63 -7.41
CA THR A 14 5.81 7.32 -8.00
C THR A 14 4.81 6.55 -7.15
N PHE A 15 4.11 5.60 -7.78
CA PHE A 15 3.22 4.69 -7.08
C PHE A 15 3.51 3.30 -7.62
N GLN A 16 4.39 2.56 -6.95
CA GLN A 16 4.82 1.22 -7.35
C GLN A 16 5.31 0.42 -6.15
N HIS A 17 5.20 -0.91 -6.22
CA HIS A 17 5.70 -1.78 -5.17
C HIS A 17 7.21 -1.65 -4.96
N SER A 18 7.64 -1.87 -3.72
CA SER A 18 9.05 -1.93 -3.40
C SER A 18 9.74 -3.16 -4.00
N PRO A 19 11.04 -3.04 -4.34
CA PRO A 19 11.86 -4.17 -4.73
C PRO A 19 11.76 -5.35 -3.75
N GLN A 20 11.83 -6.58 -4.25
CA GLN A 20 11.61 -7.78 -3.42
C GLN A 20 12.65 -7.93 -2.29
N ASP A 21 13.88 -7.50 -2.54
CA ASP A 21 14.96 -7.44 -1.55
C ASP A 21 14.67 -6.43 -0.42
N HIS A 22 14.02 -5.30 -0.72
CA HIS A 22 13.54 -4.35 0.29
C HIS A 22 12.46 -4.94 1.18
N ARG A 23 11.62 -5.85 0.65
CA ARG A 23 10.50 -6.46 1.37
C ARG A 23 10.90 -7.62 2.28
N LYS A 24 12.07 -8.24 2.08
CA LYS A 24 12.59 -9.32 2.93
C LYS A 24 11.58 -10.47 3.15
N GLY A 25 10.83 -10.84 2.12
CA GLY A 25 9.80 -11.89 2.18
C GLY A 25 8.43 -11.44 2.71
N ALA A 26 8.26 -10.14 3.00
CA ALA A 26 6.95 -9.57 3.31
C ALA A 26 6.12 -9.32 2.03
N GLY A 27 4.81 -9.44 2.16
CA GLY A 27 3.89 -8.87 1.16
C GLY A 27 3.79 -7.36 1.34
N GLU A 28 3.16 -6.69 0.38
CA GLU A 28 3.02 -5.23 0.43
C GLU A 28 1.69 -4.76 -0.15
N ASN A 29 1.07 -3.80 0.52
CA ASN A 29 -0.06 -3.02 0.01
C ASN A 29 0.31 -1.55 -0.07
N LEU A 30 -0.20 -0.88 -1.09
CA LEU A 30 -0.06 0.55 -1.29
C LEU A 30 -1.44 1.21 -1.29
N ALA A 31 -1.52 2.46 -0.85
CA ALA A 31 -2.72 3.30 -1.00
C ALA A 31 -2.32 4.76 -1.12
N GLY A 32 -3.13 5.53 -1.83
CA GLY A 32 -3.04 6.98 -1.93
C GLY A 32 -4.37 7.61 -1.54
N HIS A 33 -4.34 8.72 -0.80
CA HIS A 33 -5.54 9.46 -0.44
C HIS A 33 -5.26 10.96 -0.31
N ASN A 34 -6.17 11.82 -0.76
CA ASN A 34 -5.99 13.28 -0.67
C ASN A 34 -6.07 13.80 0.78
N GLU A 35 -6.82 13.09 1.61
CA GLU A 35 -6.98 13.41 3.03
C GLU A 35 -6.23 12.42 3.91
N LEU A 36 -5.95 12.84 5.13
CA LEU A 36 -5.37 11.98 6.13
C LEU A 36 -6.43 11.02 6.65
N ILE A 37 -6.21 9.72 6.50
CA ILE A 37 -7.09 8.65 6.99
C ILE A 37 -6.41 7.86 8.08
N ASN A 38 -7.21 7.27 8.97
CA ASN A 38 -6.73 6.40 10.03
C ASN A 38 -6.54 4.96 9.50
N GLY A 39 -5.97 4.09 10.34
CA GLY A 39 -5.69 2.70 9.97
C GLY A 39 -6.95 1.91 9.59
N GLU A 40 -8.10 2.18 10.23
CA GLU A 40 -9.36 1.52 9.90
C GLU A 40 -9.82 1.90 8.48
N GLY A 41 -9.84 3.20 8.15
CA GLY A 41 -10.17 3.68 6.82
C GLY A 41 -9.24 3.10 5.75
N LEU A 42 -7.97 2.95 6.07
CA LEU A 42 -6.98 2.34 5.18
C LEU A 42 -7.24 0.85 4.92
N VAL A 43 -7.56 0.07 5.96
CA VAL A 43 -7.96 -1.34 5.80
C VAL A 43 -9.28 -1.46 5.04
N GLN A 44 -10.22 -0.54 5.28
CA GLN A 44 -11.45 -0.48 4.52
C GLN A 44 -11.19 -0.19 3.04
N MET A 45 -10.25 0.72 2.70
CA MET A 45 -9.86 0.97 1.31
C MET A 45 -9.29 -0.29 0.64
N TRP A 46 -8.35 -0.98 1.29
CA TRP A 46 -7.78 -2.22 0.72
C TRP A 46 -8.81 -3.34 0.59
N SER A 47 -9.76 -3.45 1.52
CA SER A 47 -10.78 -4.50 1.49
C SER A 47 -11.95 -4.21 0.54
N ARG A 48 -12.25 -2.94 0.26
CA ARG A 48 -13.42 -2.55 -0.53
C ARG A 48 -13.22 -2.55 -2.04
N ASP A 49 -12.02 -2.84 -2.57
CA ASP A 49 -11.78 -2.55 -3.97
C ASP A 49 -11.05 -3.59 -4.83
N GLN A 50 -11.81 -4.25 -5.71
CA GLN A 50 -11.33 -4.69 -7.01
C GLN A 50 -11.63 -3.66 -8.13
N ARG A 51 -12.30 -2.52 -7.86
CA ARG A 51 -12.96 -1.71 -8.93
C ARG A 51 -12.89 -0.17 -8.87
N HIS A 52 -12.41 0.49 -7.82
CA HIS A 52 -12.62 1.93 -7.59
C HIS A 52 -11.48 2.68 -6.88
N SER A 53 -10.21 2.28 -7.01
CA SER A 53 -9.14 3.24 -6.71
C SER A 53 -9.02 4.23 -7.88
N MET A 54 -9.87 5.26 -7.87
CA MET A 54 -9.75 6.40 -8.77
C MET A 54 -8.48 7.19 -8.43
N PHE A 55 -7.41 6.96 -9.19
CA PHE A 55 -6.49 8.00 -9.62
C PHE A 55 -6.21 7.75 -11.10
N GLY A 56 -6.47 8.76 -11.93
CA GLY A 56 -6.41 8.65 -13.39
C GLY A 56 -5.14 7.97 -13.90
N GLU A 57 -5.31 7.05 -14.84
CA GLU A 57 -4.28 6.45 -15.71
C GLU A 57 -3.04 5.81 -15.06
N ARG A 58 -2.93 5.73 -13.73
CA ARG A 58 -1.88 4.93 -13.06
C ARG A 58 -2.48 3.60 -12.61
N GLN A 59 -2.10 2.54 -13.32
CA GLN A 59 -2.61 1.18 -13.15
C GLN A 59 -2.66 0.77 -11.67
N GLY A 60 -3.83 0.29 -11.25
CA GLY A 60 -4.15 -0.06 -9.87
C GLY A 60 -3.18 -1.08 -9.30
N ILE A 61 -2.63 -0.74 -8.14
CA ILE A 61 -1.74 -1.63 -7.39
C ILE A 61 -2.60 -2.58 -6.57
N ALA A 62 -2.20 -3.86 -6.58
CA ALA A 62 -2.99 -4.98 -6.06
C ALA A 62 -3.54 -4.72 -4.65
N HIS A 63 -4.86 -4.93 -4.51
CA HIS A 63 -5.59 -4.83 -3.25
C HIS A 63 -5.79 -6.23 -2.66
N VAL A 64 -5.69 -6.31 -1.34
CA VAL A 64 -5.79 -7.56 -0.61
C VAL A 64 -7.22 -7.84 -0.14
N THR A 65 -7.68 -9.09 -0.30
CA THR A 65 -8.94 -9.55 0.27
C THR A 65 -8.87 -9.64 1.80
N TYR A 66 -9.98 -9.32 2.48
CA TYR A 66 -10.11 -9.37 3.94
C TYR A 66 -9.68 -10.72 4.55
N ASP A 67 -9.86 -11.83 3.84
CA ASP A 67 -9.44 -13.15 4.30
C ASP A 67 -7.92 -13.35 4.33
N LEU A 68 -7.18 -12.66 3.45
CA LEU A 68 -5.71 -12.68 3.50
C LEU A 68 -5.20 -11.95 4.74
N CYS A 69 -5.87 -10.85 5.14
CA CYS A 69 -5.52 -10.09 6.35
C CYS A 69 -5.59 -10.96 7.61
N LYS A 70 -6.51 -11.94 7.67
CA LYS A 70 -6.63 -12.87 8.80
C LYS A 70 -5.42 -13.81 8.94
N ALA A 71 -4.69 -14.06 7.85
CA ALA A 71 -3.52 -14.93 7.86
C ALA A 71 -2.23 -14.19 8.28
N TRP A 72 -2.26 -12.85 8.34
CA TRP A 72 -1.10 -12.06 8.72
C TRP A 72 -0.89 -12.06 10.22
N THR A 73 0.35 -12.35 10.63
CA THR A 73 0.77 -12.36 12.03
C THR A 73 1.54 -11.11 12.44
N HIS A 74 2.13 -10.42 11.45
CA HIS A 74 2.87 -9.18 11.66
C HIS A 74 2.54 -8.20 10.55
N MET A 75 2.43 -6.93 10.90
CA MET A 75 2.19 -5.85 9.95
C MET A 75 2.94 -4.59 10.39
N GLY A 76 3.54 -3.90 9.43
CA GLY A 76 4.12 -2.57 9.62
C GLY A 76 3.50 -1.60 8.63
N LEU A 77 3.11 -0.41 9.11
CA LEU A 77 2.53 0.66 8.29
C LEU A 77 3.50 1.84 8.21
N GLY A 78 3.66 2.39 7.02
CA GLY A 78 4.36 3.62 6.73
C GLY A 78 3.45 4.62 6.03
N ARG A 79 3.68 5.91 6.28
CA ARG A 79 2.91 6.98 5.64
C ARG A 79 3.84 8.15 5.32
N SER A 80 3.68 8.71 4.12
CA SER A 80 4.31 9.97 3.74
C SER A 80 3.33 10.85 2.97
N ARG A 81 3.70 12.12 2.73
CA ARG A 81 2.89 13.05 1.94
C ARG A 81 3.73 13.62 0.82
N GLU A 82 3.22 13.56 -0.40
CA GLU A 82 3.83 14.23 -1.54
C GLU A 82 3.98 15.74 -1.27
N ARG A 83 5.00 16.34 -1.87
CA ARG A 83 5.24 17.78 -1.74
C ARG A 83 4.22 18.57 -2.57
N GLY A 84 3.86 19.76 -2.08
CA GLY A 84 2.94 20.69 -2.76
C GLY A 84 1.59 20.80 -2.07
N SER A 85 0.83 21.87 -2.37
CA SER A 85 -0.47 22.16 -1.74
C SER A 85 -1.52 21.07 -1.98
N ASN A 86 -1.37 20.32 -3.09
CA ASN A 86 -2.27 19.25 -3.51
C ASN A 86 -1.65 17.85 -3.33
N GLY A 87 -0.56 17.74 -2.56
CA GLY A 87 0.15 16.46 -2.39
C GLY A 87 -0.69 15.42 -1.65
N MET A 88 -0.74 14.21 -2.21
CA MET A 88 -1.46 13.07 -1.65
C MET A 88 -0.72 12.48 -0.45
N TYR A 89 -1.48 11.89 0.49
CA TYR A 89 -0.94 10.97 1.47
C TYR A 89 -0.75 9.60 0.83
N ILE A 90 0.47 9.09 0.92
CA ILE A 90 0.87 7.77 0.46
C ILE A 90 1.02 6.86 1.68
N TYR A 91 0.45 5.66 1.59
CA TYR A 91 0.49 4.64 2.63
C TYR A 91 1.11 3.37 2.06
N VAL A 92 2.00 2.76 2.84
CA VAL A 92 2.63 1.49 2.52
C VAL A 92 2.44 0.57 3.71
N ALA A 93 1.93 -0.64 3.49
CA ALA A 93 1.96 -1.69 4.50
C ALA A 93 2.84 -2.83 4.05
N ASN A 94 3.68 -3.35 4.95
CA ASN A 94 4.32 -4.64 4.78
C ASN A 94 3.72 -5.64 5.77
N TYR A 95 3.52 -6.89 5.35
CA TYR A 95 2.89 -7.91 6.17
C TYR A 95 3.57 -9.28 6.05
N LEU A 96 3.53 -10.06 7.13
CA LEU A 96 4.06 -11.43 7.20
C LEU A 96 3.00 -12.42 7.71
N PRO A 97 2.99 -13.67 7.22
CA PRO A 97 3.74 -14.13 6.05
C PRO A 97 3.28 -13.39 4.78
N GLY A 98 4.24 -13.03 3.92
CA GLY A 98 3.96 -12.48 2.59
C GLY A 98 3.50 -13.62 1.70
N ASN A 99 2.27 -14.06 1.88
CA ASN A 99 1.77 -15.24 1.22
C ASN A 99 1.64 -15.00 -0.30
N ASP A 100 2.35 -15.84 -1.05
CA ASP A 100 2.69 -15.80 -2.48
C ASP A 100 1.49 -16.09 -3.42
N TRP A 101 0.26 -15.79 -3.02
CA TRP A 101 -0.95 -16.16 -3.79
C TRP A 101 -1.33 -15.16 -4.89
N MET A 102 -0.64 -14.02 -4.98
CA MET A 102 -0.86 -13.02 -6.05
C MET A 102 0.11 -13.15 -7.24
N THR A 103 1.03 -14.11 -7.23
CA THR A 103 1.91 -14.44 -8.37
C THR A 103 1.36 -15.54 -9.28
N SER A 104 0.14 -16.03 -9.02
CA SER A 104 -0.45 -17.18 -9.73
C SER A 104 -1.86 -16.96 -10.32
N LEU A 105 -2.27 -15.71 -10.55
CA LEU A 105 -3.48 -15.37 -11.33
C LEU A 105 -3.18 -14.34 -12.43
#